data_AF-A0A4V6WJX2-F1
#
_entry.id   AF-A0A4V6WJX2-F1
#
_cell.length_a   1.000
_cell.length_b   1.000
_cell.length_c   1.000
_cell.angle_alpha   90.00
_cell.angle_beta   90.00
_cell.angle_gamma   90.00
#
_symmetry.space_group_name_H-M   'P 1'
#
loop_
_entity.id
_entity.type
_entity.pdbx_description
1 polymer ?
#
loop_
_entity_poly.entity_id
_entity_poly.type
_entity_poly.pdbx_seq_one_letter_code
_entity_poly.pdbx_strand_id
1 'polypeptide(L)'
;MVAHVRAAYVQYPPAQIQPIPAIEQNWLPRTLQDKSTADLHAILQDQTLQTALLDNPDTTHPAVPASQQALYPLIDTNIHLASSLQDLEAHLTTLRSQTQSRLLSLKALEQQHRSKLAETENALVEFSPMALYQRLSAGVREQDEFLWGVEESWLEEEGIASEREVAEFVRRVKEGKRVAFLRRERKGRWDEGRVGGWR
;
A
#
# COMPACT_ATOMS: atom_id res chain seq x y z
N MET A 1 -1.23 -8.31 -11.22
CA MET A 1 -0.60 -7.57 -12.34
C MET A 1 0.45 -6.63 -11.76
N VAL A 2 1.71 -7.10 -11.68
CA VAL A 2 2.85 -6.30 -11.20
C VAL A 2 3.44 -5.60 -12.41
N ALA A 3 3.08 -4.34 -12.63
CA ALA A 3 3.65 -3.54 -13.71
C ALA A 3 5.14 -3.33 -13.41
N HIS A 4 5.99 -4.02 -14.17
CA HIS A 4 7.43 -3.83 -14.13
C HIS A 4 7.72 -2.47 -14.75
N VAL A 5 7.97 -1.47 -13.91
CA VAL A 5 8.54 -0.19 -14.36
C VAL A 5 10.00 -0.46 -14.72
N ARG A 6 10.24 -0.96 -15.93
CA ARG A 6 11.56 -0.91 -16.54
C ARG A 6 11.83 0.56 -16.85
N ALA A 7 12.54 1.23 -15.96
CA ALA A 7 13.17 2.51 -16.29
C ALA A 7 14.14 2.23 -17.45
N ALA A 8 13.77 2.68 -18.64
CA ALA A 8 14.71 2.73 -19.76
C ALA A 8 15.79 3.74 -19.38
N TYR A 9 16.95 3.24 -18.94
CA TYR A 9 18.13 4.09 -18.84
C TYR A 9 18.46 4.54 -20.25
N VAL A 10 18.14 5.79 -20.56
CA VAL A 10 18.57 6.44 -21.80
C VAL A 10 20.08 6.60 -21.68
N GLN A 11 20.81 5.65 -22.27
CA GLN A 11 22.26 5.75 -22.45
C GLN A 11 22.50 6.81 -23.52
N TYR A 12 22.90 8.00 -23.10
CA TYR A 12 23.33 9.04 -24.03
C TYR A 12 24.71 8.66 -24.58
N PRO A 13 24.91 8.67 -25.91
CA PRO A 13 26.22 8.43 -26.49
C PRO A 13 27.18 9.52 -26.00
N PRO A 14 28.46 9.18 -25.75
CA PRO A 14 29.45 10.17 -25.38
C PRO A 14 29.55 11.21 -26.50
N ALA A 15 29.52 12.50 -26.14
CA ALA A 15 29.71 13.57 -27.10
C ALA A 15 31.04 13.37 -27.82
N GLN A 16 31.01 13.19 -29.14
CA GLN A 16 32.21 13.09 -29.96
C GLN A 16 32.84 14.48 -30.08
N ILE A 17 33.78 14.77 -29.18
CA ILE A 17 34.55 16.00 -29.19
C ILE A 17 35.55 15.91 -30.35
N GLN A 18 35.45 16.83 -31.32
CA GLN A 18 36.48 16.94 -32.35
C GLN A 18 37.81 17.38 -31.71
N PRO A 19 38.96 16.83 -32.14
CA PRO A 19 40.24 17.18 -31.57
C PRO A 19 40.53 18.66 -31.81
N ILE A 20 40.77 19.41 -30.73
CA ILE A 20 41.13 20.82 -30.79
C ILE A 20 42.56 20.92 -31.36
N PRO A 21 42.79 21.73 -32.40
CA PRO A 21 44.13 21.90 -32.96
C PRO A 21 45.07 22.52 -31.92
N ALA A 22 46.30 22.01 -31.84
CA ALA A 22 47.31 22.56 -30.96
C ALA A 22 47.69 23.99 -31.40
N ILE A 23 47.89 24.90 -30.45
CA ILE A 23 48.36 26.25 -30.73
C ILE A 23 49.87 26.18 -30.98
N GLU A 24 50.29 26.50 -32.19
CA GLU A 24 51.71 26.57 -32.51
C GLU A 24 52.38 27.79 -31.85
N GLN A 25 53.61 27.63 -31.37
CA GLN A 25 54.31 28.62 -30.56
C GLN A 25 54.65 29.92 -31.32
N ASN A 26 54.57 29.90 -32.66
CA ASN A 26 54.85 31.04 -33.55
C ASN A 26 53.62 31.47 -34.36
N TRP A 27 52.41 31.06 -33.95
CA TRP A 27 51.22 31.40 -34.71
C TRP A 27 50.90 32.89 -34.61
N LEU A 28 50.75 33.53 -35.77
CA LEU A 28 50.33 34.91 -35.94
C LEU A 28 49.32 35.00 -37.08
N PRO A 29 48.23 35.77 -36.94
CA PRO A 29 47.30 36.08 -38.02
C PRO A 29 48.04 36.65 -39.23
N ARG A 30 47.66 36.24 -40.44
CA ARG A 30 48.31 36.69 -41.69
C ARG A 30 48.29 38.22 -41.83
N THR A 31 47.26 38.86 -41.30
CA THR A 31 47.10 40.32 -41.26
C THR A 31 48.11 41.06 -40.38
N LEU A 32 48.78 40.36 -39.47
CA LEU A 32 49.80 40.90 -38.56
C LEU A 32 51.24 40.59 -39.02
N GLN A 33 51.42 39.68 -39.98
CA GLN A 33 52.75 39.30 -40.49
C GLN A 33 53.42 40.41 -41.30
N ASP A 34 52.63 41.23 -42.01
CA ASP A 34 53.14 42.29 -42.90
C ASP A 34 53.18 43.70 -42.25
N LYS A 35 52.91 43.81 -40.95
CA LYS A 35 52.80 45.11 -40.25
C LYS A 35 54.14 45.65 -39.74
N SER A 36 54.25 46.98 -39.65
CA SER A 36 55.44 47.64 -39.12
C SER A 36 55.56 47.45 -37.59
N THR A 37 56.78 47.54 -37.06
CA THR A 37 57.05 47.44 -35.62
C THR A 37 56.33 48.52 -34.79
N ALA A 38 56.11 49.70 -35.36
CA ALA A 38 55.34 50.77 -34.73
C ALA A 38 53.85 50.42 -34.62
N ASP A 39 53.27 49.82 -35.66
CA ASP A 39 51.86 49.40 -35.68
C ASP A 39 51.61 48.21 -34.75
N LEU A 40 52.54 47.25 -34.70
CA LEU A 40 52.47 46.11 -33.77
C LEU A 40 52.53 46.58 -32.31
N HIS A 41 53.34 47.60 -32.01
CA HIS A 41 53.41 48.18 -30.67
C HIS A 41 52.10 48.88 -30.28
N ALA A 42 51.47 49.60 -31.22
CA ALA A 42 50.17 50.24 -30.98
C ALA A 42 49.06 49.21 -30.72
N ILE A 43 49.05 48.09 -31.45
CA ILE A 43 48.11 46.99 -31.24
C ILE A 43 48.37 46.27 -29.90
N LEU A 44 49.63 46.06 -29.53
CA LEU A 44 50.00 45.46 -28.24
C LEU A 44 49.68 46.35 -27.03
N GLN A 45 49.56 47.67 -27.22
CA GLN A 45 49.16 48.59 -26.16
C GLN A 45 47.64 48.67 -25.96
N ASP A 46 46.84 48.31 -26.97
CA ASP A 46 45.39 48.38 -26.90
C ASP A 46 44.75 46.99 -26.72
N GLN A 47 44.29 46.73 -25.48
CA GLN A 47 43.63 45.48 -25.11
C GLN A 47 42.35 45.22 -25.92
N THR A 48 41.63 46.27 -26.31
CA THR A 48 40.35 46.14 -27.01
C THR A 48 40.54 45.71 -28.46
N LEU A 49 41.63 46.17 -29.09
CA LEU A 49 42.03 45.72 -30.41
C LEU A 49 42.53 44.27 -30.39
N GLN A 50 43.22 43.86 -29.32
CA GLN A 50 43.64 42.48 -29.14
C GLN A 50 42.45 41.53 -29.00
N THR A 51 41.43 41.89 -28.22
CA THR A 51 40.21 41.09 -28.11
C THR A 51 39.45 41.05 -29.43
N ALA A 52 39.34 42.19 -30.13
CA ALA A 52 38.68 42.23 -31.44
C ALA A 52 39.40 41.37 -32.50
N LEU A 53 40.73 41.29 -32.46
CA LEU A 53 41.53 40.41 -33.33
C LEU A 53 41.36 38.93 -32.98
N LEU A 54 41.12 38.60 -31.72
CA LEU A 54 40.83 37.23 -31.28
C LEU A 54 39.39 36.81 -31.59
N ASP A 55 38.44 37.75 -31.62
CA ASP A 55 37.03 37.46 -31.88
C ASP A 55 36.69 37.44 -33.39
N ASN A 56 37.51 38.07 -34.23
CA ASN A 56 37.29 38.12 -35.67
C ASN A 56 37.62 36.76 -36.33
N PRO A 57 36.69 36.16 -37.12
CA PRO A 57 36.88 34.86 -37.75
C PRO A 57 38.07 34.78 -38.71
N ASP A 58 38.49 35.90 -39.32
CA ASP A 58 39.61 35.93 -40.26
C ASP A 58 40.98 35.98 -39.57
N THR A 59 41.02 36.42 -38.31
CA THR A 59 42.25 36.59 -37.53
C THR A 59 42.32 35.67 -36.32
N THR A 60 41.28 34.88 -36.02
CA THR A 60 41.29 33.96 -34.88
C THR A 60 41.99 32.64 -35.21
N HIS A 61 42.58 32.02 -34.18
CA HIS A 61 43.17 30.69 -34.32
C HIS A 61 42.04 29.64 -34.38
N PRO A 62 42.08 28.63 -35.26
CA PRO A 62 41.03 27.62 -35.40
C PRO A 62 40.73 26.83 -34.10
N ALA A 63 41.62 26.86 -33.10
CA ALA A 63 41.39 26.25 -31.79
C ALA A 63 40.27 26.92 -30.98
N VAL A 64 40.09 28.24 -31.11
CA VAL A 64 39.04 28.98 -30.38
C VAL A 64 37.65 28.55 -30.83
N PRO A 65 37.28 28.63 -32.13
CA PRO A 65 35.98 28.14 -32.59
C PRO A 65 35.84 26.62 -32.42
N ALA A 66 36.92 25.83 -32.56
CA ALA A 66 36.86 24.39 -32.30
C ALA A 66 36.53 24.05 -30.84
N SER A 67 37.10 24.79 -29.88
CA SER A 67 36.79 24.62 -28.46
C SER A 67 35.38 25.07 -28.09
N GLN A 68 34.90 26.19 -28.66
CA GLN A 68 33.52 26.64 -28.49
C GLN A 68 32.52 25.63 -29.11
N GLN A 69 32.82 25.13 -30.31
CA GLN A 69 32.03 24.09 -30.98
C GLN A 69 31.96 22.79 -30.17
N ALA A 70 33.03 22.41 -29.49
CA ALA A 70 33.05 21.25 -28.61
C ALA A 70 32.16 21.42 -27.35
N LEU A 71 31.93 22.66 -26.88
CA LEU A 71 31.12 22.93 -25.69
C LEU A 71 29.61 22.89 -25.95
N TYR A 72 29.14 23.33 -27.13
CA TYR A 72 27.71 23.30 -27.47
C TYR A 72 27.03 21.93 -27.27
N PRO A 73 27.56 20.80 -27.79
CA PRO A 73 26.90 19.50 -27.58
C PRO A 73 26.91 19.07 -26.11
N LEU A 74 27.92 19.47 -25.33
CA LEU A 74 27.95 19.19 -23.89
C LEU A 74 26.89 19.99 -23.12
N ILE A 75 26.64 21.23 -23.53
CA ILE A 75 25.58 22.07 -22.95
C ILE A 75 24.21 21.51 -23.34
N ASP A 76 24.00 21.17 -24.61
CA ASP A 76 22.73 20.62 -25.09
C ASP A 76 22.39 19.29 -24.39
N THR A 77 23.37 18.41 -24.25
CA THR A 77 23.20 17.15 -23.50
C THR A 77 22.88 17.42 -22.03
N ASN A 78 23.52 18.40 -21.38
CA ASN A 78 23.22 18.75 -20.00
C ASN A 78 21.78 19.29 -19.84
N ILE A 79 21.34 20.14 -20.76
CA ILE A 79 19.96 20.69 -20.78
C ILE A 79 18.95 19.55 -20.95
N HIS A 80 19.19 18.63 -21.90
CA HIS A 80 18.32 17.47 -22.11
C HIS A 80 18.27 16.52 -20.90
N LEU A 81 19.40 16.31 -20.23
CA LEU A 81 19.46 15.51 -19.01
C LEU A 81 18.68 16.20 -17.87
N ALA A 82 18.86 17.51 -17.70
CA ALA A 82 18.14 18.28 -16.70
C ALA A 82 16.63 18.24 -16.93
N SER A 83 16.16 18.43 -18.17
CA SER A 83 14.73 18.34 -18.51
C SER A 83 14.18 16.93 -18.26
N SER A 84 14.92 15.89 -18.66
CA SER A 84 14.52 14.50 -18.42
C SER A 84 14.44 14.15 -16.93
N LEU A 85 15.34 14.70 -16.10
CA LEU A 85 15.30 14.51 -14.64
C LEU A 85 14.08 15.21 -14.03
N GLN A 86 13.76 16.41 -14.50
CA GLN A 86 12.58 17.15 -14.05
C GLN A 86 11.28 16.40 -14.40
N ASP A 87 11.17 15.83 -15.59
CA ASP A 87 10.02 15.02 -16.00
C ASP A 87 9.89 13.75 -15.14
N LEU A 88 11.01 13.09 -14.87
CA LEU A 88 11.05 11.90 -14.01
C LEU A 88 10.61 12.24 -12.58
N GLU A 89 11.05 13.39 -12.05
CA GLU A 89 10.66 13.86 -10.73
C GLU A 89 9.15 14.15 -10.65
N ALA A 90 8.58 14.83 -11.65
CA ALA A 90 7.15 15.09 -11.75
C ALA A 90 6.33 13.77 -11.82
N HIS A 91 6.84 12.79 -12.56
CA HIS A 91 6.21 11.47 -12.64
C HIS A 91 6.29 10.71 -11.30
N LEU A 92 7.45 10.73 -10.63
CA LEU A 92 7.64 10.06 -9.33
C LEU A 92 6.80 10.69 -8.21
N THR A 93 6.68 12.02 -8.19
CA THR A 93 5.82 12.72 -7.21
C THR A 93 4.35 12.36 -7.41
N THR A 94 3.89 12.29 -8.66
CA THR A 94 2.53 11.83 -9.01
C THR A 94 2.30 10.37 -8.62
N LEU A 95 3.26 9.48 -8.89
CA LEU A 95 3.14 8.07 -8.51
C LEU A 95 3.13 7.90 -6.98
N ARG A 96 3.92 8.69 -6.26
CA ARG A 96 3.91 8.70 -4.79
C ARG A 96 2.56 9.15 -4.23
N SER A 97 1.97 10.22 -4.75
CA SER A 97 0.66 10.70 -4.26
C SER A 97 -0.46 9.70 -4.54
N GLN A 98 -0.46 9.07 -5.72
CA GLN A 98 -1.42 8.01 -6.08
C GLN A 98 -1.26 6.75 -5.21
N THR A 99 -0.03 6.32 -4.94
CA THR A 99 0.22 5.15 -4.09
C THR A 99 -0.13 5.43 -2.64
N GLN A 100 0.13 6.63 -2.13
CA GLN A 100 -0.27 7.06 -0.78
C GLN A 100 -1.79 7.06 -0.61
N SER A 101 -2.54 7.64 -1.55
CA SER A 101 -4.01 7.64 -1.47
C SER A 101 -4.60 6.23 -1.53
N ARG A 102 -4.03 5.36 -2.37
CA ARG A 102 -4.42 3.94 -2.44
C ARG A 102 -4.08 3.16 -1.18
N LEU A 103 -2.94 3.46 -0.54
CA LEU A 103 -2.57 2.81 0.73
C LEU A 103 -3.56 3.21 1.83
N LEU A 104 -3.92 4.50 1.92
CA LEU A 104 -4.92 4.97 2.88
C LEU A 104 -6.28 4.32 2.67
N SER A 105 -6.74 4.17 1.42
CA SER A 105 -8.02 3.49 1.14
C SER A 105 -7.98 2.00 1.47
N LEU A 106 -6.86 1.32 1.22
CA LEU A 106 -6.67 -0.07 1.63
C LEU A 106 -6.67 -0.23 3.16
N LYS A 107 -6.06 0.70 3.89
CA LYS A 107 -6.09 0.70 5.36
C LYS A 107 -7.49 0.92 5.92
N ALA A 108 -8.27 1.82 5.32
CA ALA A 108 -9.67 1.99 5.68
C ALA A 108 -10.49 0.70 5.44
N LEU A 109 -10.29 0.04 4.29
CA LEU A 109 -10.96 -1.22 3.96
C LEU A 109 -10.55 -2.35 4.91
N GLU A 110 -9.27 -2.43 5.28
CA GLU A 110 -8.77 -3.41 6.25
C GLU A 110 -9.46 -3.23 7.62
N GLN A 111 -9.57 -2.00 8.10
CA GLN A 111 -10.26 -1.69 9.35
C GLN A 111 -11.76 -2.06 9.27
N GLN A 112 -12.42 -1.73 8.16
CA GLN A 112 -13.82 -2.11 7.94
C GLN A 112 -14.00 -3.63 7.93
N HIS A 113 -13.09 -4.36 7.28
CA HIS A 113 -13.13 -5.82 7.24
C HIS A 113 -12.95 -6.42 8.64
N ARG A 114 -12.01 -5.91 9.43
CA ARG A 114 -11.83 -6.35 10.83
C ARG A 114 -13.06 -6.08 11.68
N SER A 115 -13.72 -4.92 11.51
CA SER A 115 -14.99 -4.62 12.20
C SER A 115 -16.07 -5.64 11.84
N LYS A 116 -16.25 -5.91 10.54
CA LYS A 116 -17.24 -6.88 10.07
C LYS A 116 -16.96 -8.29 10.58
N LEU A 117 -15.70 -8.74 10.58
CA LEU A 117 -15.34 -10.02 11.16
C LEU A 117 -15.71 -10.08 12.64
N ALA A 118 -15.34 -9.07 13.42
CA ALA A 118 -15.68 -9.01 14.84
C ALA A 118 -17.21 -8.99 15.07
N GLU A 119 -17.98 -8.24 14.27
CA GLU A 119 -19.45 -8.26 14.30
C GLU A 119 -20.01 -9.65 14.02
N THR A 120 -19.49 -10.34 13.00
CA THR A 120 -19.92 -11.71 12.67
C THR A 120 -19.54 -12.71 13.74
N GLU A 121 -18.34 -12.63 14.29
CA GLU A 121 -17.89 -13.50 15.36
C GLU A 121 -18.77 -13.30 16.60
N ASN A 122 -19.00 -12.05 17.00
CA ASN A 122 -19.89 -11.70 18.11
C ASN A 122 -21.31 -12.24 17.91
N ALA A 123 -21.87 -12.12 16.70
CA ALA A 123 -23.18 -12.67 16.39
C ALA A 123 -23.21 -14.22 16.43
N LEU A 124 -22.08 -14.87 16.15
CA LEU A 124 -21.94 -16.33 16.15
C LEU A 124 -21.59 -16.91 17.52
N VAL A 125 -21.15 -16.11 18.49
CA VAL A 125 -20.76 -16.59 19.84
C VAL A 125 -21.87 -17.43 20.49
N GLU A 126 -23.12 -16.98 20.41
CA GLU A 126 -24.27 -17.69 21.01
C GLU A 126 -24.59 -19.03 20.32
N PHE A 127 -24.19 -19.17 19.06
CA PHE A 127 -24.35 -20.38 18.26
C PHE A 127 -23.10 -21.25 18.28
N SER A 128 -22.07 -20.87 19.05
CA SER A 128 -20.90 -21.70 19.24
C SER A 128 -21.28 -23.03 19.91
N PRO A 129 -20.57 -24.13 19.62
CA PRO A 129 -20.84 -25.42 20.25
C PRO A 129 -20.87 -25.35 21.78
N MET A 130 -19.99 -24.52 22.38
CA MET A 130 -19.94 -24.32 23.82
C MET A 130 -21.18 -23.59 24.34
N ALA A 131 -21.60 -22.49 23.70
CA ALA A 131 -22.79 -21.74 24.10
C ALA A 131 -24.07 -22.59 23.95
N LEU A 132 -24.20 -23.34 22.86
CA LEU A 132 -25.30 -24.27 22.65
C LEU A 132 -25.34 -25.38 23.70
N TYR A 133 -24.18 -25.95 24.05
CA TYR A 133 -24.05 -26.94 25.10
C TYR A 133 -24.43 -26.38 26.48
N GLN A 134 -23.97 -25.16 26.81
CA GLN A 134 -24.31 -24.47 28.05
C GLN A 134 -25.83 -24.23 28.13
N ARG A 135 -26.45 -23.76 27.04
CA ARG A 135 -27.90 -23.55 26.96
C ARG A 135 -28.68 -24.87 27.10
N LEU A 136 -28.20 -25.96 26.48
CA LEU A 136 -28.80 -27.28 26.64
C LEU A 136 -28.71 -27.77 28.09
N SER A 137 -27.54 -27.60 28.72
CA SER A 137 -27.30 -27.99 30.11
C SER A 137 -28.14 -27.17 31.10
N ALA A 138 -28.26 -25.86 30.88
CA ALA A 138 -29.14 -24.99 31.64
C ALA A 138 -30.61 -25.42 31.48
N GLY A 139 -31.05 -25.70 30.25
CA GLY A 139 -32.41 -26.19 30.00
C GLY A 139 -32.69 -27.56 30.63
N VAL A 140 -31.70 -28.45 30.78
CA VAL A 140 -31.89 -29.69 31.57
C VAL A 140 -32.17 -29.33 33.03
N ARG A 141 -31.36 -28.45 33.63
CA ARG A 141 -31.51 -28.04 35.02
C ARG A 141 -32.85 -27.34 35.28
N GLU A 142 -33.21 -26.36 34.45
CA GLU A 142 -34.48 -25.63 34.56
C GLU A 142 -35.70 -26.57 34.46
N GLN A 143 -35.61 -27.61 33.63
CA GLN A 143 -36.70 -28.57 33.49
C GLN A 143 -36.83 -29.49 34.72
N ASP A 144 -35.70 -29.81 35.34
CA ASP A 144 -35.64 -30.61 36.57
C ASP A 144 -36.16 -29.79 37.76
N GLU A 145 -35.76 -28.53 37.88
CA GLU A 145 -36.27 -27.57 38.86
C GLU A 145 -37.79 -27.33 38.68
N PHE A 146 -38.26 -27.17 37.44
CA PHE A 146 -39.68 -27.03 37.15
C PHE A 146 -40.48 -28.27 37.58
N LEU A 147 -39.99 -29.48 37.29
CA LEU A 147 -40.65 -30.71 37.69
C LEU A 147 -40.72 -30.84 39.21
N TRP A 148 -39.60 -30.55 39.88
CA TRP A 148 -39.55 -30.56 41.34
C TRP A 148 -40.54 -29.55 41.93
N GLY A 149 -40.56 -28.31 41.42
CA GLY A 149 -41.51 -27.29 41.87
C GLY A 149 -42.98 -27.65 41.63
N VAL A 150 -43.31 -28.31 40.51
CA VAL A 150 -44.68 -28.80 40.25
C VAL A 150 -45.05 -29.92 41.22
N GLU A 151 -44.14 -30.86 41.49
CA GLU A 151 -44.36 -31.95 42.43
C GLU A 151 -44.47 -31.44 43.88
N GLU A 152 -43.62 -30.50 44.28
CA GLU A 152 -43.63 -29.87 45.60
C GLU A 152 -44.89 -29.02 45.80
N SER A 153 -45.26 -28.17 44.83
CA SER A 153 -46.49 -27.37 44.91
C SER A 153 -47.76 -28.21 45.04
N TRP A 154 -47.77 -29.42 44.47
CA TRP A 154 -48.89 -30.35 44.57
C TRP A 154 -48.95 -31.03 45.93
N LEU A 155 -47.80 -31.27 46.56
CA LEU A 155 -47.69 -31.87 47.89
C LEU A 155 -48.00 -30.87 49.02
N GLU A 156 -47.72 -29.59 48.80
CA GLU A 156 -47.99 -28.50 49.75
C GLU A 156 -49.45 -28.03 49.74
N GLU A 157 -50.24 -28.38 48.73
CA GLU A 157 -51.65 -28.01 48.63
C GLU A 157 -52.50 -28.80 49.64
N GLU A 158 -53.03 -28.11 50.67
CA GLU A 158 -53.89 -28.72 51.68
C GLU A 158 -55.34 -28.86 51.18
N GLY A 159 -55.83 -30.09 51.05
CA GLY A 159 -57.22 -30.36 50.69
C GLY A 159 -57.43 -31.66 49.91
N ILE A 160 -58.67 -31.92 49.50
CA ILE A 160 -59.00 -33.02 48.57
C ILE A 160 -59.07 -32.39 47.18
N ALA A 161 -58.07 -32.67 46.34
CA ALA A 161 -58.05 -32.23 44.96
C ALA A 161 -59.22 -32.85 44.16
N SER A 162 -59.82 -32.04 43.28
CA SER A 162 -60.83 -32.51 42.34
C SER A 162 -60.21 -33.44 41.29
N GLU A 163 -61.02 -34.32 40.71
CA GLU A 163 -60.57 -35.23 39.63
C GLU A 163 -59.96 -34.46 38.45
N ARG A 164 -60.45 -33.26 38.18
CA ARG A 164 -59.92 -32.37 37.15
C ARG A 164 -58.50 -31.88 37.49
N GLU A 165 -58.26 -31.42 38.71
CA GLU A 165 -56.94 -30.95 39.16
C GLU A 165 -55.91 -32.08 39.13
N VAL A 166 -56.31 -33.28 39.56
CA VAL A 166 -55.49 -34.50 39.47
C VAL A 166 -55.13 -34.80 38.01
N ALA A 167 -56.11 -34.75 37.11
CA ALA A 167 -55.87 -35.00 35.69
C ALA A 167 -54.93 -33.95 35.06
N GLU A 168 -55.09 -32.68 35.42
CA GLU A 168 -54.23 -31.60 34.95
C GLU A 168 -52.78 -31.72 35.49
N PHE A 169 -52.61 -32.08 36.76
CA PHE A 169 -51.31 -32.35 37.37
C PHE A 169 -50.60 -33.53 36.69
N VAL A 170 -51.28 -34.67 36.57
CA VAL A 170 -50.71 -35.87 35.93
C VAL A 170 -50.30 -35.56 34.49
N ARG A 171 -51.10 -34.79 33.76
CA ARG A 171 -50.76 -34.34 32.41
C ARG A 171 -49.48 -33.48 32.42
N ARG A 172 -49.41 -32.48 33.30
CA ARG A 172 -48.28 -31.54 33.41
C ARG A 172 -46.97 -32.25 33.80
N VAL A 173 -47.03 -33.17 34.77
CA VAL A 173 -45.87 -33.98 35.19
C VAL A 173 -45.43 -34.94 34.10
N LYS A 174 -46.36 -35.60 33.41
CA LYS A 174 -46.04 -36.52 32.30
C LYS A 174 -45.37 -35.79 31.14
N GLU A 175 -45.90 -34.63 30.75
CA GLU A 175 -45.32 -33.77 29.71
C GLU A 175 -43.93 -33.27 30.14
N GLY A 176 -43.78 -32.78 31.37
CA GLY A 176 -42.49 -32.34 31.92
C GLY A 176 -41.44 -33.45 31.97
N LYS A 177 -41.79 -34.65 32.45
CA LYS A 177 -40.89 -35.82 32.51
C LYS A 177 -40.46 -36.27 31.13
N ARG A 178 -41.36 -36.22 30.13
CA ARG A 178 -41.02 -36.48 28.73
C ARG A 178 -39.99 -35.48 28.20
N VAL A 179 -40.17 -34.18 28.46
CA VAL A 179 -39.23 -33.14 28.02
C VAL A 179 -37.87 -33.28 28.73
N ALA A 180 -37.86 -33.53 30.04
CA ALA A 180 -36.64 -33.77 30.82
C ALA A 180 -35.83 -34.95 30.25
N PHE A 181 -36.51 -36.08 30.00
CA PHE A 181 -35.89 -37.25 29.40
C PHE A 181 -35.25 -36.93 28.04
N LEU A 182 -35.99 -36.27 27.14
CA LEU A 182 -35.46 -35.91 25.81
C LEU A 182 -34.26 -34.94 25.89
N ARG A 183 -34.26 -33.99 26.83
CA ARG A 183 -33.13 -33.06 27.02
C ARG A 183 -31.90 -33.79 27.55
N ARG A 184 -32.05 -34.72 28.51
CA ARG A 184 -30.96 -35.55 29.03
C ARG A 184 -30.37 -36.47 27.97
N GLU A 185 -31.22 -37.12 27.17
CA GLU A 185 -30.77 -37.94 26.03
C GLU A 185 -29.98 -37.11 25.01
N ARG A 186 -30.46 -35.92 24.65
CA ARG A 186 -29.74 -35.02 23.73
C ARG A 186 -28.39 -34.59 24.32
N LYS A 187 -28.33 -34.31 25.62
CA LYS A 187 -27.09 -33.98 26.32
C LYS A 187 -26.13 -35.17 26.34
N GLY A 188 -26.59 -36.37 26.68
CA GLY A 188 -25.77 -37.58 26.66
C GLY A 188 -25.19 -37.87 25.27
N ARG A 189 -26.00 -37.71 24.21
CA ARG A 189 -25.50 -37.80 22.83
C ARG A 189 -24.49 -36.72 22.49
N TRP A 190 -24.61 -35.53 23.06
CA TRP A 190 -23.63 -34.44 22.91
C TRP A 190 -22.31 -34.79 23.59
N ASP A 191 -22.36 -35.28 24.83
CA ASP A 191 -21.18 -35.69 25.62
C ASP A 191 -20.39 -36.82 24.93
N GLU A 192 -21.10 -37.71 24.22
CA GLU A 192 -20.52 -38.80 23.44
C GLU A 192 -20.06 -38.37 22.03
N GLY A 193 -20.24 -37.11 21.64
CA GLY A 193 -19.88 -36.61 20.31
C GLY A 193 -20.75 -37.15 19.17
N ARG A 194 -21.99 -37.57 19.46
CA ARG A 194 -22.98 -38.06 18.48
C ARG A 194 -23.94 -36.96 17.98
N VAL A 195 -23.55 -35.69 18.11
CA VAL A 195 -24.35 -34.55 17.67
C VAL A 195 -23.81 -33.99 16.36
N GLY A 196 -24.70 -33.86 15.36
CA GLY A 196 -24.34 -33.44 14.01
C GLY A 196 -23.74 -34.61 13.22
N GLY A 197 -24.59 -35.34 12.50
CA GLY A 197 -24.15 -36.42 11.62
C GLY A 197 -23.38 -35.89 10.42
N TRP A 198 -22.10 -35.56 10.59
CA TRP A 198 -21.11 -35.43 9.53
C TRP A 198 -19.79 -35.93 10.11
N ARG A 199 -19.54 -37.23 9.92
CA ARG A 199 -18.20 -37.82 9.97
C ARG A 199 -17.72 -37.98 8.54
#